data_AF-A0A2M4BMS7-F1
#
_entry.id   AF-A0A2M4BMS7-F1
#
_cell.length_a   1.000
_cell.length_b   1.000
_cell.length_c   1.000
_cell.angle_alpha   90.00
_cell.angle_beta   90.00
_cell.angle_gamma   90.00
#
_symmetry.space_group_name_H-M   'P 1'
#
loop_
_entity.id
_entity.type
_entity.pdbx_description
1 polymer ?
#
loop_
_entity_poly.entity_id
_entity_poly.type
_entity_poly.pdbx_seq_one_letter_code
_entity_poly.pdbx_strand_id
1 'polypeptide(L)'
;LNAFVRVATTKALQQAEQSRERWNRNAPRDANLDGVTIAVKDNFCTKGLHTTCASRMLENFVPTYSATVVERLEQRGAIVLGKTNLDQFGMGSGCVDSIFGPTRNSWSENLADDQFRIAGGSSGGSAVAVAAGLCYAALGSDTGGSTRNPASYCGIVGLKPTYGLLSRHGLIPLVNSMDVPGIMTRTIEDCAIVLNAIAGPDNRDSTTVKRRFLPVQLEPSHCVKGLRVGIPREYHCQGLDKEVLDVWTLVADSLERAGATVTSVSMPYTASSIFVYSILNQCEVSSNMSRYDGIEYGHRSKEDASTEQLYAKTRAEGFNSVVKNRILSGNYFLLRRNYDKYFEKALKVRRLIANDFVRAFEDVDVLLTPTTLSDAPLYKDFIRSNNRDQCAVQDFCTQSANMAGIPALSLPVSLSSRRLPLSLQLMGDHFSEELLLRVGAWIEKEVDFLANYSKS
;
A
#
# COMPACT_ATOMS: atom_id res chain seq x y z
N LEU A 1 -12.85 3.40 15.16
CA LEU A 1 -11.77 3.15 14.18
C LEU A 1 -12.19 3.45 12.73
N ASN A 2 -13.39 3.06 12.29
CA ASN A 2 -13.84 3.26 10.89
C ASN A 2 -12.90 2.61 9.87
N ALA A 3 -12.47 1.37 10.15
CA ALA A 3 -11.56 0.61 9.29
C ALA A 3 -12.27 -0.01 8.08
N PHE A 4 -13.57 -0.29 8.19
CA PHE A 4 -14.38 -0.90 7.13
C PHE A 4 -15.43 0.08 6.61
N VAL A 5 -15.54 0.17 5.29
CA VAL A 5 -16.70 0.82 4.63
C VAL A 5 -17.89 -0.14 4.58
N ARG A 6 -17.61 -1.45 4.59
CA ARG A 6 -18.62 -2.49 4.59
C ARG A 6 -18.12 -3.77 5.24
N VAL A 7 -18.88 -4.31 6.17
CA VAL A 7 -18.68 -5.66 6.71
C VAL A 7 -19.48 -6.64 5.86
N ALA A 8 -18.88 -7.75 5.46
CA ALA A 8 -19.48 -8.75 4.57
C ALA A 8 -20.17 -9.87 5.36
N THR A 9 -20.93 -9.55 6.40
CA THR A 9 -21.45 -10.49 7.42
C THR A 9 -22.03 -11.77 6.82
N THR A 10 -22.97 -11.67 5.88
CA THR A 10 -23.62 -12.85 5.26
C THR A 10 -22.61 -13.72 4.50
N LYS A 11 -21.74 -13.11 3.68
CA LYS A 11 -20.73 -13.83 2.91
C LYS A 11 -19.68 -14.47 3.83
N ALA A 12 -19.23 -13.75 4.85
CA ALA A 12 -18.25 -14.23 5.81
C ALA A 12 -18.78 -15.43 6.62
N LEU A 13 -20.02 -15.38 7.10
CA LEU A 13 -20.66 -16.51 7.80
C LEU A 13 -20.83 -17.73 6.89
N GLN A 14 -21.20 -17.52 5.63
CA GLN A 14 -21.30 -18.60 4.65
C GLN A 14 -19.92 -19.24 4.39
N GLN A 15 -18.87 -18.44 4.21
CA GLN A 15 -17.51 -18.94 4.01
C GLN A 15 -16.98 -19.67 5.25
N ALA A 16 -17.33 -19.19 6.46
CA ALA A 16 -17.00 -19.84 7.72
C ALA A 16 -17.65 -21.22 7.85
N GLU A 17 -18.94 -21.34 7.51
CA GLU A 17 -19.63 -22.63 7.52
C GLU A 17 -18.96 -23.63 6.55
N GLN A 18 -18.68 -23.18 5.34
CA GLN A 18 -18.01 -24.01 4.34
C GLN A 18 -16.60 -24.43 4.79
N SER A 19 -15.88 -23.57 5.51
CA SER A 19 -14.59 -23.93 6.12
C SER A 19 -14.75 -24.97 7.22
N ARG A 20 -15.71 -24.78 8.12
CA ARG A 20 -16.04 -25.75 9.18
C ARG A 20 -16.37 -27.13 8.61
N GLU A 21 -17.17 -27.21 7.55
CA GLU A 21 -17.47 -28.46 6.87
C GLU A 21 -16.23 -29.16 6.31
N ARG A 22 -15.28 -28.40 5.75
CA ARG A 22 -14.01 -28.94 5.23
C ARG A 22 -13.13 -29.49 6.36
N TRP A 23 -13.02 -28.74 7.45
CA TRP A 23 -12.26 -29.17 8.64
C TRP A 23 -12.87 -30.41 9.31
N ASN A 24 -14.19 -30.49 9.43
CA ASN A 24 -14.89 -31.67 9.98
C ASN A 24 -14.65 -32.95 9.16
N ARG A 25 -14.32 -32.81 7.87
CA ARG A 25 -13.98 -33.93 6.98
C ARG A 25 -12.47 -34.13 6.80
N ASN A 26 -11.65 -33.43 7.59
CA ASN A 26 -10.18 -33.43 7.50
C ASN A 26 -9.66 -33.10 6.08
N ALA A 27 -10.28 -32.12 5.42
CA ALA A 27 -9.97 -31.72 4.05
C ALA A 27 -9.91 -30.18 3.87
N PRO A 28 -9.08 -29.45 4.64
CA PRO A 28 -8.88 -28.02 4.43
C PRO A 28 -8.25 -27.74 3.06
N ARG A 29 -8.58 -26.60 2.46
CA ARG A 29 -8.02 -26.14 1.17
C ARG A 29 -6.58 -25.68 1.27
N ASP A 30 -6.21 -25.15 2.43
CA ASP A 30 -4.88 -24.65 2.76
C ASP A 30 -4.68 -24.80 4.26
N ALA A 31 -3.49 -25.25 4.67
CA ALA A 31 -3.20 -25.51 6.07
C ALA A 31 -3.18 -24.22 6.92
N ASN A 32 -2.83 -23.09 6.31
CA ASN A 32 -2.62 -21.82 7.02
C ASN A 32 -3.75 -20.81 6.78
N LEU A 33 -4.52 -20.95 5.69
CA LEU A 33 -5.50 -19.93 5.29
C LEU A 33 -6.96 -20.40 5.28
N ASP A 34 -7.25 -21.70 5.37
CA ASP A 34 -8.64 -22.16 5.36
C ASP A 34 -9.36 -21.80 6.67
N GLY A 35 -10.36 -20.92 6.57
CA GLY A 35 -11.11 -20.40 7.72
C GLY A 35 -10.53 -19.11 8.31
N VAL A 36 -9.43 -18.60 7.75
CA VAL A 36 -8.76 -17.39 8.23
C VAL A 36 -9.43 -16.13 7.67
N THR A 37 -9.65 -15.12 8.51
CA THR A 37 -10.31 -13.87 8.11
C THR A 37 -9.35 -12.89 7.47
N ILE A 38 -9.73 -12.39 6.29
CA ILE A 38 -8.99 -11.37 5.56
C ILE A 38 -9.85 -10.13 5.30
N ALA A 39 -9.23 -8.96 5.37
CA ALA A 39 -9.85 -7.70 4.96
C ALA A 39 -9.38 -7.28 3.56
N VAL A 40 -10.25 -6.64 2.78
CA VAL A 40 -9.93 -6.31 1.38
C VAL A 40 -10.16 -4.83 1.14
N LYS A 41 -9.13 -4.07 0.73
CA LYS A 41 -9.27 -2.65 0.38
C LYS A 41 -10.38 -2.44 -0.65
N ASP A 42 -11.21 -1.42 -0.45
CA ASP A 42 -12.41 -1.22 -1.24
C ASP A 42 -12.18 -0.71 -2.68
N ASN A 43 -10.94 -0.81 -3.18
CA ASN A 43 -10.61 -0.68 -4.60
C ASN A 43 -10.28 -2.02 -5.28
N PHE A 44 -10.40 -3.15 -4.57
CA PHE A 44 -10.44 -4.47 -5.19
C PHE A 44 -11.88 -4.90 -5.43
N CYS A 45 -12.20 -5.24 -6.67
CA CYS A 45 -13.47 -5.85 -7.02
C CYS A 45 -13.63 -7.16 -6.26
N THR A 46 -14.80 -7.38 -5.66
CA THR A 46 -15.15 -8.62 -4.98
C THR A 46 -16.56 -9.00 -5.38
N LYS A 47 -16.71 -10.12 -6.09
CA LYS A 47 -17.97 -10.54 -6.69
C LYS A 47 -19.11 -10.52 -5.66
N GLY A 48 -20.17 -9.78 -5.97
CA GLY A 48 -21.37 -9.68 -5.13
C GLY A 48 -21.23 -8.79 -3.89
N LEU A 49 -20.09 -8.13 -3.68
CA LEU A 49 -19.91 -7.11 -2.64
C LEU A 49 -19.65 -5.75 -3.28
N HIS A 50 -20.25 -4.69 -2.74
CA HIS A 50 -19.99 -3.34 -3.25
C HIS A 50 -18.49 -3.03 -3.25
N THR A 51 -18.06 -2.32 -4.28
CA THR A 51 -16.68 -1.83 -4.43
C THR A 51 -16.75 -0.36 -4.78
N THR A 52 -16.54 0.52 -3.80
CA THR A 52 -16.89 1.94 -3.92
C THR A 52 -15.68 2.85 -4.13
N CYS A 53 -14.47 2.35 -3.89
CA CYS A 53 -13.26 3.18 -3.83
C CYS A 53 -13.39 4.37 -2.88
N ALA A 54 -14.19 4.25 -1.82
CA ALA A 54 -14.55 5.37 -0.92
C ALA A 54 -15.07 6.60 -1.69
N SER A 55 -15.85 6.38 -2.76
CA SER A 55 -16.38 7.43 -3.62
C SER A 55 -17.87 7.31 -3.85
N ARG A 56 -18.54 8.47 -3.92
CA ARG A 56 -19.93 8.54 -4.38
C ARG A 56 -20.06 8.01 -5.80
N MET A 57 -19.02 8.19 -6.61
CA MET A 57 -18.97 7.69 -8.00
C MET A 57 -19.26 6.19 -8.11
N LEU A 58 -18.88 5.38 -7.11
CA LEU A 58 -19.05 3.92 -7.14
C LEU A 58 -19.81 3.39 -5.92
N GLU A 59 -20.52 4.24 -5.17
CA GLU A 59 -21.23 3.86 -3.93
C GLU A 59 -22.17 2.66 -4.14
N ASN A 60 -22.81 2.60 -5.31
CA ASN A 60 -23.77 1.55 -5.69
C ASN A 60 -23.17 0.47 -6.62
N PHE A 61 -21.86 0.49 -6.88
CA PHE A 61 -21.23 -0.46 -7.80
C PHE A 61 -21.04 -1.83 -7.15
N VAL A 62 -21.66 -2.86 -7.74
CA VAL A 62 -21.50 -4.27 -7.36
C VAL A 62 -20.85 -5.03 -8.53
N PRO A 63 -19.56 -5.36 -8.47
CA PRO A 63 -18.89 -6.09 -9.53
C PRO A 63 -19.41 -7.52 -9.66
N THR A 64 -19.49 -8.00 -10.90
CA THR A 64 -19.87 -9.37 -11.27
C THR A 64 -18.69 -10.35 -11.24
N TYR A 65 -17.50 -9.86 -10.92
CA TYR A 65 -16.23 -10.59 -10.87
C TYR A 65 -15.42 -10.19 -9.62
N SER A 66 -14.43 -11.01 -9.26
CA SER A 66 -13.49 -10.73 -8.19
C SER A 66 -12.11 -10.39 -8.77
N ALA A 67 -11.34 -9.57 -8.05
CA ALA A 67 -9.95 -9.36 -8.35
C ALA A 67 -9.16 -10.67 -8.19
N THR A 68 -8.14 -10.89 -9.02
CA THR A 68 -7.41 -12.17 -9.04
C THR A 68 -6.79 -12.50 -7.68
N VAL A 69 -6.23 -11.50 -6.99
CA VAL A 69 -5.66 -11.69 -5.65
C VAL A 69 -6.72 -12.08 -4.60
N VAL A 70 -7.95 -11.59 -4.74
CA VAL A 70 -9.08 -11.96 -3.87
C VAL A 70 -9.52 -13.39 -4.18
N GLU A 71 -9.68 -13.73 -5.47
CA GLU A 71 -10.05 -15.09 -5.91
C GLU A 71 -9.05 -16.14 -5.41
N ARG A 72 -7.75 -15.86 -5.48
CA ARG A 72 -6.68 -16.76 -5.01
C ARG A 72 -6.73 -17.02 -3.51
N LEU A 73 -7.16 -16.04 -2.71
CA LEU A 73 -7.35 -16.21 -1.26
C LEU A 73 -8.62 -17.02 -0.97
N GLU A 74 -9.74 -16.70 -1.62
CA GLU A 74 -10.99 -17.46 -1.48
C GLU A 74 -10.82 -18.94 -1.91
N GLN A 75 -10.01 -19.19 -2.94
CA GLN A 75 -9.64 -20.55 -3.38
C GLN A 75 -8.85 -21.34 -2.34
N ARG A 76 -8.14 -20.66 -1.42
CA ARG A 76 -7.46 -21.27 -0.27
C ARG A 76 -8.33 -21.37 0.97
N GLY A 77 -9.61 -20.99 0.85
CA GLY A 77 -10.56 -21.06 1.96
C GLY A 77 -10.53 -19.85 2.90
N ALA A 78 -9.80 -18.78 2.56
CA ALA A 78 -9.83 -17.55 3.33
C ALA A 78 -11.22 -16.90 3.28
N ILE A 79 -11.59 -16.28 4.40
CA ILE A 79 -12.90 -15.65 4.63
C ILE A 79 -12.77 -14.15 4.42
N VAL A 80 -13.48 -13.59 3.45
CA VAL A 80 -13.52 -12.14 3.21
C VAL A 80 -14.42 -11.48 4.26
N LEU A 81 -13.81 -10.84 5.25
CA LEU A 81 -14.52 -10.22 6.37
C LEU A 81 -15.29 -8.95 5.94
N GLY A 82 -14.72 -8.20 5.00
CA GLY A 82 -15.31 -6.94 4.55
C GLY A 82 -14.39 -6.11 3.67
N LYS A 83 -14.90 -4.96 3.26
CA LYS A 83 -14.22 -3.97 2.45
C LYS A 83 -13.66 -2.85 3.33
N THR A 84 -12.36 -2.61 3.27
CA THR A 84 -11.69 -1.62 4.12
C THR A 84 -11.69 -0.23 3.51
N ASN A 85 -11.70 0.77 4.39
CA ASN A 85 -11.70 2.18 4.04
C ASN A 85 -10.36 2.62 3.44
N LEU A 86 -10.43 3.69 2.66
CA LEU A 86 -9.31 4.25 1.89
C LEU A 86 -9.56 5.73 1.58
N ASP A 87 -8.51 6.46 1.23
CA ASP A 87 -8.68 7.73 0.53
C ASP A 87 -9.37 7.49 -0.83
N GLN A 88 -10.23 8.42 -1.25
CA GLN A 88 -11.03 8.27 -2.46
C GLN A 88 -10.17 7.90 -3.68
N PHE A 89 -10.49 6.77 -4.33
CA PHE A 89 -9.72 6.19 -5.45
C PHE A 89 -8.22 5.96 -5.17
N GLY A 90 -7.83 5.82 -3.90
CA GLY A 90 -6.45 5.66 -3.49
C GLY A 90 -5.63 6.96 -3.48
N MET A 91 -6.27 8.12 -3.61
CA MET A 91 -5.62 9.42 -3.78
C MET A 91 -5.41 10.18 -2.47
N GLY A 92 -4.52 9.68 -1.62
CA GLY A 92 -4.16 10.36 -0.38
C GLY A 92 -3.17 9.54 0.46
N SER A 93 -2.70 10.15 1.53
CA SER A 93 -1.67 9.60 2.43
C SER A 93 -2.12 9.57 3.90
N GLY A 94 -3.43 9.70 4.17
CA GLY A 94 -3.96 9.78 5.54
C GLY A 94 -5.22 8.96 5.81
N CYS A 95 -5.89 8.44 4.78
CA CYS A 95 -7.21 7.80 4.87
C CYS A 95 -8.28 8.73 5.47
N VAL A 96 -8.26 9.99 5.04
CA VAL A 96 -9.13 11.07 5.52
C VAL A 96 -10.11 11.58 4.46
N ASP A 97 -9.85 11.30 3.18
CA ASP A 97 -10.63 11.81 2.04
C ASP A 97 -11.82 10.90 1.66
N SER A 98 -12.14 9.91 2.49
CA SER A 98 -13.23 8.96 2.27
C SER A 98 -14.61 9.59 2.44
N ILE A 99 -15.57 9.23 1.57
CA ILE A 99 -16.97 9.63 1.75
C ILE A 99 -17.63 9.01 2.99
N PHE A 100 -17.04 7.94 3.54
CA PHE A 100 -17.51 7.26 4.75
C PHE A 100 -16.85 7.81 6.03
N GLY A 101 -16.12 8.93 5.91
CA GLY A 101 -15.39 9.56 6.99
C GLY A 101 -13.99 8.97 7.20
N PRO A 102 -13.15 9.65 7.99
CA PRO A 102 -11.75 9.29 8.18
C PRO A 102 -11.60 7.96 8.94
N THR A 103 -10.55 7.22 8.64
CA THR A 103 -10.09 6.10 9.47
C THR A 103 -9.19 6.63 10.58
N ARG A 104 -9.45 6.19 11.81
CA ARG A 104 -8.69 6.58 13.00
C ARG A 104 -7.69 5.50 13.35
N ASN A 105 -6.43 5.88 13.56
CA ASN A 105 -5.37 4.95 13.93
C ASN A 105 -5.64 4.35 15.33
N SER A 106 -5.47 3.03 15.48
CA SER A 106 -5.66 2.31 16.74
C SER A 106 -4.69 2.73 17.84
N TRP A 107 -3.55 3.33 17.49
CA TRP A 107 -2.57 3.89 18.43
C TRP A 107 -2.94 5.28 18.97
N SER A 108 -4.09 5.83 18.61
CA SER A 108 -4.51 7.15 19.09
C SER A 108 -4.92 7.08 20.57
N GLU A 109 -4.30 7.92 21.40
CA GLU A 109 -4.71 8.10 22.80
C GLU A 109 -6.16 8.64 22.91
N ASN A 110 -6.56 9.48 21.95
CA ASN A 110 -7.89 10.05 21.86
C ASN A 110 -8.48 9.83 20.47
N LEU A 111 -9.63 9.15 20.40
CA LEU A 111 -10.36 8.88 19.16
C LEU A 111 -11.47 9.91 18.88
N ALA A 112 -11.69 10.88 19.77
CA ALA A 112 -12.69 11.92 19.63
C ALA A 112 -12.23 13.04 18.69
N ASP A 113 -13.21 13.64 18.03
CA ASP A 113 -13.08 14.84 17.19
C ASP A 113 -11.89 14.81 16.23
N ASP A 114 -10.97 15.77 16.35
CA ASP A 114 -9.81 16.01 15.48
C ASP A 114 -8.47 15.66 16.15
N GLN A 115 -8.49 15.07 17.34
CA GLN A 115 -7.29 14.77 18.16
C GLN A 115 -6.72 13.37 17.89
N PHE A 116 -7.32 12.58 17.01
CA PHE A 116 -6.82 11.25 16.66
C PHE A 116 -5.61 11.32 15.72
N ARG A 117 -4.83 10.24 15.68
CA ARG A 117 -3.69 10.07 14.77
C ARG A 117 -4.18 9.53 13.42
N ILE A 118 -3.65 10.04 12.32
CA ILE A 118 -3.98 9.48 11.00
C ILE A 118 -3.49 8.03 10.90
N ALA A 119 -4.19 7.21 10.11
CA ALA A 119 -3.81 5.82 9.86
C ALA A 119 -2.74 5.67 8.76
N GLY A 120 -2.31 6.78 8.15
CA GLY A 120 -1.62 6.76 6.87
C GLY A 120 -2.56 6.43 5.71
N GLY A 121 -2.04 6.42 4.50
CA GLY A 121 -2.89 6.26 3.33
C GLY A 121 -2.17 5.84 2.05
N SER A 122 -2.90 5.34 1.06
CA SER A 122 -4.37 5.30 1.03
C SER A 122 -4.98 4.03 1.62
N SER A 123 -4.21 3.03 2.06
CA SER A 123 -4.75 1.77 2.62
C SER A 123 -4.94 1.80 4.15
N GLY A 124 -5.28 2.96 4.73
CA GLY A 124 -5.36 3.13 6.18
C GLY A 124 -6.38 2.20 6.86
N GLY A 125 -7.54 1.96 6.24
CA GLY A 125 -8.52 1.00 6.75
C GLY A 125 -7.99 -0.43 6.84
N SER A 126 -7.20 -0.86 5.84
CA SER A 126 -6.55 -2.19 5.85
C SER A 126 -5.53 -2.29 6.99
N ALA A 127 -4.70 -1.26 7.18
CA ALA A 127 -3.69 -1.27 8.23
C ALA A 127 -4.31 -1.27 9.63
N VAL A 128 -5.32 -0.44 9.87
CA VAL A 128 -6.03 -0.41 11.16
C VAL A 128 -6.78 -1.71 11.43
N ALA A 129 -7.35 -2.36 10.41
CA ALA A 129 -8.01 -3.65 10.59
C ALA A 129 -7.06 -4.76 11.07
N VAL A 130 -5.82 -4.77 10.57
CA VAL A 130 -4.79 -5.74 11.00
C VAL A 130 -4.23 -5.36 12.37
N ALA A 131 -3.88 -4.10 12.57
CA ALA A 131 -3.30 -3.60 13.82
C ALA A 131 -4.24 -3.76 15.02
N ALA A 132 -5.54 -3.54 14.83
CA ALA A 132 -6.56 -3.72 15.86
C ALA A 132 -7.02 -5.18 16.04
N GLY A 133 -6.39 -6.15 15.37
CA GLY A 133 -6.74 -7.57 15.49
C GLY A 133 -8.10 -7.95 14.92
N LEU A 134 -8.69 -7.11 14.06
CA LEU A 134 -10.01 -7.37 13.46
C LEU A 134 -9.94 -8.45 12.37
N CYS A 135 -8.76 -8.66 11.78
CA CYS A 135 -8.49 -9.70 10.80
C CYS A 135 -7.06 -10.23 10.95
N TYR A 136 -6.78 -11.36 10.29
CA TYR A 136 -5.44 -11.94 10.24
C TYR A 136 -4.52 -11.16 9.30
N ALA A 137 -5.01 -10.90 8.08
CA ALA A 137 -4.28 -10.15 7.06
C ALA A 137 -5.23 -9.24 6.28
N ALA A 138 -4.68 -8.22 5.62
CA ALA A 138 -5.43 -7.38 4.72
C ALA A 138 -4.72 -7.18 3.38
N LEU A 139 -5.51 -7.07 2.33
CA LEU A 139 -5.04 -6.56 1.03
C LEU A 139 -5.06 -5.03 1.06
N GLY A 140 -3.93 -4.44 0.67
CA GLY A 140 -3.77 -3.02 0.36
C GLY A 140 -3.48 -2.81 -1.12
N SER A 141 -3.29 -1.56 -1.53
CA SER A 141 -2.69 -1.24 -2.83
C SER A 141 -1.68 -0.12 -2.64
N ASP A 142 -0.56 -0.19 -3.35
CA ASP A 142 0.57 0.71 -3.21
C ASP A 142 0.95 1.28 -4.58
N THR A 143 0.69 2.58 -4.76
CA THR A 143 1.04 3.32 -5.99
C THR A 143 2.20 4.29 -5.76
N GLY A 144 2.36 4.81 -4.54
CA GLY A 144 3.44 5.70 -4.13
C GLY A 144 3.93 5.49 -2.69
N GLY A 145 3.49 4.41 -2.02
CA GLY A 145 3.64 4.22 -0.57
C GLY A 145 2.39 3.71 0.13
N SER A 146 1.28 3.57 -0.60
CA SER A 146 -0.04 3.37 -0.01
C SER A 146 -0.27 2.04 0.74
N THR A 147 0.69 1.13 0.76
CA THR A 147 0.71 -0.01 1.69
C THR A 147 1.74 0.20 2.80
N ARG A 148 2.93 0.70 2.47
CA ARG A 148 4.04 0.86 3.42
C ARG A 148 3.84 2.01 4.41
N ASN A 149 3.38 3.17 3.94
CA ASN A 149 3.08 4.33 4.79
C ASN A 149 2.04 4.00 5.89
N PRO A 150 0.85 3.45 5.58
CA PRO A 150 -0.10 3.08 6.62
C PRO A 150 0.38 1.90 7.49
N ALA A 151 1.14 0.95 6.94
CA ALA A 151 1.75 -0.10 7.75
C ALA A 151 2.71 0.46 8.81
N SER A 152 3.55 1.44 8.41
CA SER A 152 4.46 2.15 9.32
C SER A 152 3.70 2.80 10.48
N TYR A 153 2.68 3.60 10.17
CA TYR A 153 1.92 4.33 11.18
C TYR A 153 1.04 3.47 12.06
N CYS A 154 0.61 2.31 11.60
CA CYS A 154 -0.17 1.38 12.39
C CYS A 154 0.69 0.30 13.09
N GLY A 155 2.01 0.31 12.92
CA GLY A 155 2.92 -0.60 13.61
C GLY A 155 2.73 -2.05 13.18
N ILE A 156 2.61 -2.28 11.87
CA ILE A 156 2.41 -3.61 11.28
C ILE A 156 3.33 -3.80 10.06
N VAL A 157 3.41 -5.04 9.57
CA VAL A 157 4.16 -5.35 8.35
C VAL A 157 3.36 -4.92 7.12
N GLY A 158 4.03 -4.28 6.17
CA GLY A 158 3.46 -3.88 4.88
C GLY A 158 4.40 -4.20 3.72
N LEU A 159 4.02 -5.14 2.87
CA LEU A 159 4.79 -5.51 1.68
C LEU A 159 4.15 -4.91 0.41
N LYS A 160 4.96 -4.17 -0.34
CA LYS A 160 4.74 -3.88 -1.76
C LYS A 160 5.65 -4.80 -2.59
N PRO A 161 5.11 -5.83 -3.25
CA PRO A 161 5.91 -6.70 -4.11
C PRO A 161 6.44 -5.99 -5.37
N THR A 162 7.23 -6.71 -6.14
CA THR A 162 7.72 -6.29 -7.46
C THR A 162 6.53 -6.00 -8.38
N TYR A 163 6.61 -4.93 -9.17
CA TYR A 163 5.61 -4.65 -10.19
C TYR A 163 5.53 -5.82 -11.17
N GLY A 164 4.33 -6.40 -11.32
CA GLY A 164 4.09 -7.57 -12.16
C GLY A 164 4.23 -8.93 -11.46
N LEU A 165 4.57 -8.99 -10.16
CA LEU A 165 4.51 -10.24 -9.39
C LEU A 165 3.07 -10.64 -9.02
N LEU A 166 2.26 -9.65 -8.62
CA LEU A 166 0.84 -9.83 -8.30
C LEU A 166 -0.03 -9.23 -9.40
N SER A 167 -1.10 -9.94 -9.75
CA SER A 167 -2.06 -9.48 -10.75
C SER A 167 -2.83 -8.25 -10.30
N ARG A 168 -2.97 -7.29 -11.20
CA ARG A 168 -3.79 -6.08 -11.05
C ARG A 168 -5.20 -6.27 -11.62
N HIS A 169 -5.52 -7.44 -12.19
CA HIS A 169 -6.88 -7.72 -12.66
C HIS A 169 -7.89 -7.58 -11.51
N GLY A 170 -8.87 -6.69 -11.70
CA GLY A 170 -9.89 -6.33 -10.71
C GLY A 170 -9.43 -5.40 -9.59
N LEU A 171 -8.18 -4.94 -9.58
CA LEU A 171 -7.78 -3.73 -8.87
C LEU A 171 -8.21 -2.52 -9.69
N ILE A 172 -9.06 -1.67 -9.14
CA ILE A 172 -9.47 -0.41 -9.78
C ILE A 172 -8.24 0.50 -9.85
N PRO A 173 -7.81 0.91 -11.06
CA PRO A 173 -6.49 1.52 -11.24
C PRO A 173 -6.46 2.99 -10.79
N LEU A 174 -5.34 3.36 -10.18
CA LEU A 174 -4.92 4.74 -9.97
C LEU A 174 -3.87 5.11 -11.04
N VAL A 175 -2.72 4.43 -11.07
CA VAL A 175 -1.63 4.57 -12.05
C VAL A 175 -1.20 3.20 -12.54
N ASN A 176 -1.55 2.81 -13.76
CA ASN A 176 -1.31 1.47 -14.27
C ASN A 176 0.16 1.07 -14.26
N SER A 177 1.06 2.03 -14.46
CA SER A 177 2.50 1.78 -14.48
C SER A 177 3.16 1.72 -13.09
N MET A 178 2.40 1.88 -12.00
CA MET A 178 2.93 1.93 -10.63
C MET A 178 2.07 1.21 -9.59
N ASP A 179 0.80 0.93 -9.87
CA ASP A 179 -0.10 0.23 -8.96
C ASP A 179 0.39 -1.20 -8.70
N VAL A 180 0.54 -1.55 -7.43
CA VAL A 180 0.84 -2.92 -7.00
C VAL A 180 -0.13 -3.32 -5.89
N PRO A 181 -0.79 -4.49 -5.97
CA PRO A 181 -1.48 -5.06 -4.82
C PRO A 181 -0.49 -5.25 -3.65
N GLY A 182 -0.84 -4.77 -2.47
CA GLY A 182 -0.01 -4.86 -1.27
C GLY A 182 -0.57 -5.84 -0.26
N ILE A 183 0.30 -6.33 0.62
CA ILE A 183 -0.01 -7.26 1.70
C ILE A 183 0.26 -6.57 3.03
N MET A 184 -0.66 -6.70 3.98
CA MET A 184 -0.54 -6.17 5.34
C MET A 184 -0.81 -7.26 6.36
N THR A 185 0.10 -7.46 7.29
CA THR A 185 0.05 -8.52 8.31
C THR A 185 0.69 -8.06 9.61
N ARG A 186 0.51 -8.80 10.72
CA ARG A 186 1.20 -8.47 11.97
C ARG A 186 2.63 -9.00 12.00
N THR A 187 2.89 -10.12 11.32
CA THR A 187 4.22 -10.74 11.28
C THR A 187 4.75 -10.90 9.86
N ILE A 188 6.07 -11.09 9.74
CA ILE A 188 6.72 -11.42 8.47
C ILE A 188 6.30 -12.80 7.94
N GLU A 189 6.13 -13.76 8.83
CA GLU A 189 5.67 -15.12 8.47
C GLU A 189 4.28 -15.08 7.84
N ASP A 190 3.33 -14.37 8.45
CA ASP A 190 1.99 -14.17 7.92
C ASP A 190 2.05 -13.52 6.52
N CYS A 191 2.98 -12.57 6.33
CA CYS A 191 3.19 -11.90 5.05
C CYS A 191 3.64 -12.89 3.96
N ALA A 192 4.57 -13.79 4.29
CA ALA A 192 5.04 -14.83 3.39
C ALA A 192 3.93 -15.83 3.02
N ILE A 193 3.09 -16.23 3.99
CA ILE A 193 1.92 -17.10 3.77
C ILE A 193 0.96 -16.44 2.76
N VAL A 194 0.62 -15.17 2.96
CA VAL A 194 -0.29 -14.45 2.06
C VAL A 194 0.35 -14.23 0.68
N LEU A 195 1.64 -13.92 0.61
CA LEU A 195 2.35 -13.78 -0.67
C LEU A 195 2.32 -15.08 -1.47
N ASN A 196 2.62 -16.20 -0.81
CA ASN A 196 2.56 -17.53 -1.40
C ASN A 196 1.16 -17.91 -1.88
N ALA A 197 0.13 -17.33 -1.27
CA ALA A 197 -1.22 -17.50 -1.73
C ALA A 197 -1.54 -16.75 -3.03
N ILE A 198 -1.08 -15.50 -3.16
CA ILE A 198 -1.59 -14.62 -4.22
C ILE A 198 -0.61 -14.38 -5.38
N ALA A 199 0.66 -14.78 -5.25
CA ALA A 199 1.68 -14.52 -6.25
C ALA A 199 1.63 -15.41 -7.50
N GLY A 200 2.14 -14.87 -8.61
CA GLY A 200 2.33 -15.57 -9.86
C GLY A 200 1.50 -15.02 -11.03
N PRO A 201 1.79 -15.50 -12.25
CA PRO A 201 1.27 -14.94 -13.50
C PRO A 201 -0.27 -15.05 -13.59
N ASP A 202 -0.89 -14.13 -14.32
CA ASP A 202 -2.33 -14.12 -14.59
C ASP A 202 -2.60 -13.73 -16.04
N ASN A 203 -3.27 -14.60 -16.79
CA ASN A 203 -3.58 -14.35 -18.20
C ASN A 203 -4.56 -13.18 -18.40
N ARG A 204 -5.25 -12.74 -17.34
CA ARG A 204 -6.14 -11.56 -17.37
C ARG A 204 -5.39 -10.25 -17.14
N ASP A 205 -4.11 -10.30 -16.80
CA ASP A 205 -3.25 -9.14 -16.64
C ASP A 205 -1.96 -9.29 -17.45
N SER A 206 -1.94 -8.61 -18.60
CA SER A 206 -0.80 -8.56 -19.53
C SER A 206 0.51 -8.04 -18.92
N THR A 207 0.45 -7.37 -17.77
CA THR A 207 1.63 -6.83 -17.08
C THR A 207 2.22 -7.77 -16.04
N THR A 208 1.56 -8.90 -15.74
CA THR A 208 2.17 -9.92 -14.91
C THR A 208 3.36 -10.56 -15.63
N VAL A 209 4.46 -10.74 -14.90
CA VAL A 209 5.64 -11.36 -15.47
C VAL A 209 5.37 -12.85 -15.63
N LYS A 210 5.62 -13.37 -16.84
CA LYS A 210 5.42 -14.77 -17.24
C LYS A 210 6.49 -15.71 -16.67
N ARG A 211 6.94 -15.44 -15.44
CA ARG A 211 7.87 -16.28 -14.68
C ARG A 211 7.05 -17.08 -13.68
N ARG A 212 7.34 -18.37 -13.56
CA ARG A 212 6.75 -19.21 -12.50
C ARG A 212 7.19 -18.65 -11.14
N PHE A 213 6.21 -18.40 -10.27
CA PHE A 213 6.48 -18.04 -8.89
C PHE A 213 6.91 -19.29 -8.10
N LEU A 214 7.99 -19.15 -7.33
CA LEU A 214 8.44 -20.15 -6.37
C LEU A 214 8.01 -19.68 -4.99
N PRO A 215 7.28 -20.50 -4.21
CA PRO A 215 6.87 -20.13 -2.87
C PRO A 215 8.07 -19.78 -1.99
N VAL A 216 7.96 -18.66 -1.28
CA VAL A 216 8.94 -18.20 -0.29
C VAL A 216 8.94 -19.16 0.89
N GLN A 217 10.13 -19.58 1.32
CA GLN A 217 10.34 -20.37 2.52
C GLN A 217 11.25 -19.59 3.47
N LEU A 218 10.79 -19.38 4.70
CA LEU A 218 11.56 -18.68 5.72
C LEU A 218 12.31 -19.70 6.58
N GLU A 219 13.64 -19.67 6.48
CA GLU A 219 14.52 -20.50 7.29
C GLU A 219 14.58 -20.00 8.74
N PRO A 220 14.43 -20.85 9.77
CA PRO A 220 14.39 -20.42 11.18
C PRO A 220 15.61 -19.64 11.68
N SER A 221 16.76 -19.82 11.02
CA SER A 221 18.01 -19.14 11.38
C SER A 221 18.02 -17.66 10.99
N HIS A 222 17.28 -17.30 9.94
CA HIS A 222 17.23 -15.96 9.32
C HIS A 222 18.62 -15.29 9.21
N CYS A 223 19.67 -16.05 8.90
CA CYS A 223 21.06 -15.55 8.96
C CYS A 223 21.28 -14.35 8.00
N VAL A 224 21.83 -13.26 8.53
CA VAL A 224 22.19 -12.04 7.78
C VAL A 224 23.70 -11.87 7.60
N LYS A 225 24.51 -12.85 8.01
CA LYS A 225 25.97 -12.80 7.88
C LYS A 225 26.37 -12.72 6.40
N GLY A 226 27.18 -11.73 6.06
CA GLY A 226 27.64 -11.46 4.69
C GLY A 226 26.63 -10.69 3.82
N LEU A 227 25.47 -10.30 4.36
CA LEU A 227 24.51 -9.44 3.66
C LEU A 227 25.12 -8.05 3.42
N ARG A 228 25.01 -7.51 2.21
CA ARG A 228 25.41 -6.13 1.90
C ARG A 228 24.20 -5.20 2.03
N VAL A 229 24.23 -4.29 2.98
CA VAL A 229 23.15 -3.35 3.28
C VAL A 229 23.58 -1.95 2.88
N GLY A 230 22.78 -1.30 2.03
CA GLY A 230 22.99 0.09 1.61
C GLY A 230 22.16 1.06 2.44
N ILE A 231 22.79 2.18 2.82
CA ILE A 231 22.19 3.32 3.51
C ILE A 231 22.22 4.53 2.57
N PRO A 232 21.10 4.86 1.90
CA PRO A 232 21.04 6.00 0.98
C PRO A 232 21.23 7.33 1.71
N ARG A 233 22.20 8.14 1.27
CA ARG A 233 22.47 9.46 1.89
C ARG A 233 21.30 10.41 1.77
N GLU A 234 20.60 10.39 0.65
CA GLU A 234 19.54 11.34 0.29
C GLU A 234 18.27 11.19 1.14
N TYR A 235 18.17 10.11 1.93
CA TYR A 235 17.09 9.91 2.90
C TYR A 235 17.34 10.67 4.22
N HIS A 236 18.55 11.19 4.45
CA HIS A 236 18.81 12.22 5.45
C HIS A 236 18.28 13.56 4.93
N CYS A 237 16.96 13.70 4.98
CA CYS A 237 16.22 14.78 4.36
C CYS A 237 15.60 15.73 5.38
N GLN A 238 15.14 16.88 4.90
CA GLN A 238 14.44 17.85 5.72
C GLN A 238 13.15 17.23 6.30
N GLY A 239 12.96 17.38 7.61
CA GLY A 239 11.77 16.89 8.31
C GLY A 239 11.90 15.47 8.86
N LEU A 240 13.03 14.80 8.66
CA LEU A 240 13.32 13.53 9.35
C LEU A 240 13.42 13.77 10.86
N ASP A 241 12.53 13.14 11.63
CA ASP A 241 12.52 13.20 13.08
C ASP A 241 13.76 12.48 13.64
N LYS A 242 14.32 13.02 14.72
CA LYS A 242 15.48 12.45 15.39
C LYS A 242 15.19 11.03 15.87
N GLU A 243 14.00 10.75 16.38
CA GLU A 243 13.64 9.40 16.86
C GLU A 243 13.64 8.37 15.72
N VAL A 244 13.28 8.77 14.50
CA VAL A 244 13.34 7.90 13.31
C VAL A 244 14.80 7.65 12.90
N LEU A 245 15.65 8.68 12.94
CA LEU A 245 17.09 8.54 12.67
C LEU A 245 17.78 7.63 13.70
N ASP A 246 17.44 7.78 14.99
CA ASP A 246 17.96 6.93 16.06
C ASP A 246 17.58 5.46 15.83
N VAL A 247 16.32 5.19 15.44
CA VAL A 247 15.84 3.84 15.09
C VAL A 247 16.54 3.28 13.85
N TRP A 248 16.74 4.11 12.83
CA TRP A 248 17.46 3.71 11.63
C TRP A 248 18.90 3.31 11.93
N THR A 249 19.57 4.10 12.77
CA THR A 249 20.94 3.83 13.25
C THR A 249 21.00 2.54 14.06
N LEU A 250 20.06 2.35 15.00
CA LEU A 250 19.97 1.15 15.83
C LEU A 250 19.93 -0.15 15.00
N VAL A 251 19.07 -0.19 13.97
CA VAL A 251 18.92 -1.39 13.13
C VAL A 251 20.13 -1.59 12.22
N ALA A 252 20.70 -0.51 11.68
CA ALA A 252 21.95 -0.58 10.90
C ALA A 252 23.09 -1.19 11.75
N ASP A 253 23.29 -0.69 12.97
CA ASP A 253 24.32 -1.18 13.90
C ASP A 253 24.07 -2.65 14.29
N SER A 254 22.81 -3.04 14.53
CA SER A 254 22.48 -4.44 14.83
C SER A 254 22.76 -5.37 13.65
N LEU A 255 22.47 -4.95 12.42
CA LEU A 255 22.82 -5.73 11.22
C LEU A 255 24.34 -5.89 11.08
N GLU A 256 25.11 -4.82 11.30
CA GLU A 256 26.58 -4.87 11.26
C GLU A 256 27.15 -5.82 12.33
N ARG A 257 26.66 -5.72 13.58
CA ARG A 257 27.04 -6.64 14.68
C ARG A 257 26.71 -8.11 14.36
N ALA A 258 25.64 -8.36 13.62
CA ALA A 258 25.25 -9.68 13.17
C ALA A 258 26.07 -10.21 11.97
N GLY A 259 27.02 -9.41 11.47
CA GLY A 259 27.96 -9.79 10.42
C GLY A 259 27.52 -9.39 9.01
N ALA A 260 26.53 -8.50 8.86
CA ALA A 260 26.27 -7.82 7.60
C ALA A 260 27.34 -6.73 7.34
N THR A 261 27.52 -6.33 6.09
CA THR A 261 28.31 -5.15 5.73
C THR A 261 27.35 -3.99 5.47
N VAL A 262 27.45 -2.92 6.26
CA VAL A 262 26.61 -1.74 6.10
C VAL A 262 27.42 -0.62 5.45
N THR A 263 26.95 -0.10 4.31
CA THR A 263 27.67 0.92 3.53
C THR A 263 26.77 2.05 3.08
N SER A 264 27.34 3.24 2.93
CA SER A 264 26.62 4.40 2.40
C SER A 264 26.53 4.34 0.87
N VAL A 265 25.35 4.52 0.31
CA VAL A 265 25.11 4.59 -1.14
C VAL A 265 24.51 5.94 -1.56
N SER A 266 24.54 6.27 -2.85
CA SER A 266 23.92 7.48 -3.41
C SER A 266 22.73 7.15 -4.28
N MET A 267 21.66 7.89 -4.07
CA MET A 267 20.41 7.89 -4.84
C MET A 267 19.98 9.34 -5.14
N PRO A 268 20.73 10.08 -5.98
CA PRO A 268 20.59 11.52 -6.15
C PRO A 268 19.21 11.97 -6.66
N TYR A 269 18.45 11.08 -7.32
CA TYR A 269 17.12 11.40 -7.83
C TYR A 269 15.98 11.05 -6.84
N THR A 270 16.28 10.64 -5.61
CA THR A 270 15.27 10.32 -4.58
C THR A 270 14.23 11.43 -4.42
N ALA A 271 14.67 12.66 -4.15
CA ALA A 271 13.77 13.80 -4.00
C ALA A 271 12.99 14.13 -5.28
N SER A 272 13.51 13.70 -6.45
CA SER A 272 12.83 13.89 -7.72
C SER A 272 11.57 13.04 -7.87
N SER A 273 11.46 11.96 -7.09
CA SER A 273 10.28 11.10 -7.11
C SER A 273 9.00 11.87 -6.78
N ILE A 274 9.02 12.81 -5.84
CA ILE A 274 7.82 13.56 -5.43
C ILE A 274 7.15 14.29 -6.59
N PHE A 275 7.93 15.03 -7.40
CA PHE A 275 7.36 15.78 -8.52
C PHE A 275 7.12 14.92 -9.75
N VAL A 276 7.97 13.92 -10.02
CA VAL A 276 7.76 12.99 -11.14
C VAL A 276 6.49 12.17 -10.93
N TYR A 277 6.25 11.72 -9.70
CA TYR A 277 5.05 10.97 -9.33
C TYR A 277 3.82 11.84 -9.55
N SER A 278 3.85 13.07 -9.04
CA SER A 278 2.75 14.02 -9.19
C SER A 278 2.32 14.19 -10.66
N ILE A 279 3.28 14.35 -11.58
CA ILE A 279 3.00 14.50 -13.02
C ILE A 279 2.44 13.20 -13.61
N LEU A 280 3.15 12.08 -13.45
CA LEU A 280 2.77 10.80 -14.07
C LEU A 280 1.44 10.28 -13.52
N ASN A 281 1.24 10.40 -12.20
CA ASN A 281 -0.01 10.05 -11.53
C ASN A 281 -1.17 10.82 -12.14
N GLN A 282 -1.06 12.15 -12.26
CA GLN A 282 -2.15 12.98 -12.78
C GLN A 282 -2.47 12.65 -14.24
N CYS A 283 -1.45 12.41 -15.08
CA CYS A 283 -1.65 12.01 -16.48
C CYS A 283 -2.39 10.67 -16.61
N GLU A 284 -1.99 9.67 -15.84
CA GLU A 284 -2.69 8.38 -15.87
C GLU A 284 -4.08 8.47 -15.23
N VAL A 285 -4.26 9.26 -14.17
CA VAL A 285 -5.56 9.51 -13.54
C VAL A 285 -6.54 10.16 -14.51
N SER A 286 -6.13 11.17 -15.29
CA SER A 286 -7.03 11.79 -16.27
C SER A 286 -7.57 10.79 -17.30
N SER A 287 -6.73 9.82 -17.70
CA SER A 287 -7.13 8.73 -18.59
C SER A 287 -7.98 7.68 -17.86
N ASN A 288 -7.49 7.11 -16.76
CA ASN A 288 -8.13 6.01 -16.03
C ASN A 288 -9.52 6.38 -15.51
N MET A 289 -9.69 7.62 -15.06
CA MET A 289 -10.95 8.11 -14.51
C MET A 289 -11.96 8.51 -15.59
N SER A 290 -11.61 8.52 -16.87
CA SER A 290 -12.52 8.91 -17.97
C SER A 290 -13.74 7.98 -18.09
N ARG A 291 -13.57 6.70 -17.74
CA ARG A 291 -14.61 5.66 -17.77
C ARG A 291 -15.80 5.89 -16.82
N TYR A 292 -15.65 6.78 -15.85
CA TYR A 292 -16.69 7.06 -14.86
C TYR A 292 -17.54 8.24 -15.34
N ASP A 293 -18.59 7.89 -16.08
CA ASP A 293 -19.47 8.83 -16.77
C ASP A 293 -20.97 8.65 -16.39
N GLY A 294 -21.28 7.60 -15.63
CA GLY A 294 -22.62 7.27 -15.17
C GLY A 294 -23.51 6.56 -16.19
N ILE A 295 -22.93 6.05 -17.29
CA ILE A 295 -23.71 5.35 -18.33
C ILE A 295 -23.82 3.86 -18.02
N GLU A 296 -22.68 3.18 -17.90
CA GLU A 296 -22.66 1.72 -17.71
C GLU A 296 -22.81 1.30 -16.24
N TYR A 297 -22.27 2.09 -15.31
CA TYR A 297 -22.26 1.79 -13.89
C TYR A 297 -21.94 3.03 -13.03
N GLY A 298 -22.16 2.90 -11.72
CA GLY A 298 -21.82 3.93 -10.75
C GLY A 298 -22.89 5.02 -10.61
N HIS A 299 -22.46 6.17 -10.10
CA HIS A 299 -23.31 7.35 -9.94
C HIS A 299 -23.74 7.90 -11.30
N ARG A 300 -25.00 8.32 -11.41
CA ARG A 300 -25.53 9.03 -12.57
C ARG A 300 -26.33 10.22 -12.08
N SER A 301 -26.00 11.41 -12.57
CA SER A 301 -26.79 12.60 -12.28
C SER A 301 -28.20 12.50 -12.87
N LYS A 302 -29.13 13.29 -12.30
CA LYS A 302 -30.49 13.46 -12.84
C LYS A 302 -30.54 14.47 -14.00
N GLU A 303 -29.42 15.08 -14.35
CA GLU A 303 -29.28 15.99 -15.49
C GLU A 303 -29.64 15.30 -16.82
N ASP A 304 -30.50 15.93 -17.61
CA ASP A 304 -31.03 15.39 -18.86
C ASP A 304 -30.98 16.37 -20.05
N ALA A 305 -30.45 17.58 -19.86
CA ALA A 305 -30.42 18.59 -20.91
C ALA A 305 -29.50 18.24 -22.09
N SER A 306 -28.37 17.57 -21.84
CA SER A 306 -27.49 17.04 -22.89
C SER A 306 -26.55 15.97 -22.33
N THR A 307 -25.97 15.16 -23.21
CA THR A 307 -24.95 14.16 -22.82
C THR A 307 -23.72 14.80 -22.20
N GLU A 308 -23.27 15.95 -22.71
CA GLU A 308 -22.12 16.68 -22.16
C GLU A 308 -22.39 17.16 -20.72
N GLN A 309 -23.57 17.75 -20.48
CA GLN A 309 -23.96 18.21 -19.15
C GLN A 309 -24.16 17.03 -18.20
N LEU A 310 -24.74 15.92 -18.65
CA LEU A 310 -24.85 14.69 -17.87
C LEU A 310 -23.48 14.19 -17.41
N TYR A 311 -22.49 14.11 -18.32
CA TYR A 311 -21.13 13.70 -17.97
C TYR A 311 -20.48 14.66 -16.98
N ALA A 312 -20.53 15.96 -17.26
CA ALA A 312 -19.93 16.98 -16.41
C ALA A 312 -20.54 16.95 -15.00
N LYS A 313 -21.88 16.90 -14.90
CA LYS A 313 -22.62 16.89 -13.64
C LYS A 313 -22.38 15.62 -12.85
N THR A 314 -22.45 14.46 -13.50
CA THR A 314 -22.17 13.15 -12.87
C THR A 314 -20.79 13.12 -12.23
N ARG A 315 -19.77 13.57 -12.96
CA ARG A 315 -18.38 13.63 -12.48
C ARG A 315 -18.20 14.67 -11.38
N ALA A 316 -18.86 15.82 -11.49
CA ALA A 316 -18.81 16.87 -10.49
C ALA A 316 -19.40 16.44 -9.14
N GLU A 317 -20.50 15.68 -9.17
CA GLU A 317 -21.20 15.13 -8.00
C GLU A 317 -20.49 13.92 -7.38
N GLY A 318 -19.92 13.05 -8.22
CA GLY A 318 -19.30 11.80 -7.77
C GLY A 318 -17.88 11.93 -7.22
N PHE A 319 -17.09 12.90 -7.72
CA PHE A 319 -15.68 13.08 -7.34
C PHE A 319 -15.46 14.25 -6.38
N ASN A 320 -14.57 14.05 -5.40
CA ASN A 320 -14.09 15.09 -4.51
C ASN A 320 -13.10 16.05 -5.22
N SER A 321 -12.65 17.09 -4.51
CA SER A 321 -11.71 18.08 -5.05
C SER A 321 -10.34 17.47 -5.41
N VAL A 322 -9.83 16.51 -4.64
CA VAL A 322 -8.55 15.84 -4.91
C VAL A 322 -8.57 15.14 -6.27
N VAL A 323 -9.59 14.29 -6.50
CA VAL A 323 -9.74 13.56 -7.76
C VAL A 323 -9.92 14.52 -8.94
N LYS A 324 -10.80 15.53 -8.80
CA LYS A 324 -11.05 16.53 -9.84
C LYS A 324 -9.78 17.33 -10.20
N ASN A 325 -9.02 17.76 -9.20
CA ASN A 325 -7.78 18.50 -9.43
C ASN A 325 -6.75 17.65 -10.16
N ARG A 326 -6.60 16.38 -9.81
CA ARG A 326 -5.68 15.48 -10.52
C ARG A 326 -6.09 15.24 -11.97
N ILE A 327 -7.39 15.12 -12.26
CA ILE A 327 -7.90 15.02 -13.63
C ILE A 327 -7.59 16.31 -14.43
N LEU A 328 -7.85 17.48 -13.85
CA LEU A 328 -7.60 18.77 -14.50
C LEU A 328 -6.11 18.97 -14.82
N SER A 329 -5.23 18.71 -13.84
CA SER A 329 -3.79 18.83 -14.04
C SER A 329 -3.23 17.79 -15.01
N GLY A 330 -3.75 16.56 -14.98
CA GLY A 330 -3.39 15.51 -15.94
C GLY A 330 -3.71 15.92 -17.37
N ASN A 331 -4.93 16.42 -17.62
CA ASN A 331 -5.31 16.96 -18.92
C ASN A 331 -4.40 18.12 -19.34
N TYR A 332 -4.04 19.02 -18.43
CA TYR A 332 -3.10 20.10 -18.71
C TYR A 332 -1.73 19.58 -19.17
N PHE A 333 -1.16 18.59 -18.48
CA PHE A 333 0.13 18.00 -18.87
C PHE A 333 0.08 17.26 -20.19
N LEU A 334 -1.06 16.65 -20.52
CA LEU A 334 -1.27 15.87 -21.74
C LEU A 334 -1.68 16.72 -22.96
N LEU A 335 -1.91 18.03 -22.82
CA LEU A 335 -2.12 18.92 -23.97
C LEU A 335 -0.91 18.82 -24.91
N ARG A 336 -1.15 18.81 -26.22
CA ARG A 336 -0.11 18.70 -27.26
C ARG A 336 1.08 19.65 -27.05
N ARG A 337 0.82 20.89 -26.63
CA ARG A 337 1.86 21.91 -26.37
C ARG A 337 2.69 21.68 -25.09
N ASN A 338 2.19 20.83 -24.19
CA ASN A 338 2.74 20.58 -22.87
C ASN A 338 3.35 19.17 -22.74
N TYR A 339 2.95 18.23 -23.61
CA TYR A 339 3.27 16.80 -23.51
C TYR A 339 4.78 16.55 -23.34
N ASP A 340 5.60 17.08 -24.24
CA ASP A 340 7.06 16.88 -24.21
C ASP A 340 7.71 17.54 -22.98
N LYS A 341 7.16 18.69 -22.57
CA LYS A 341 7.66 19.49 -21.43
C LYS A 341 7.42 18.82 -20.08
N TYR A 342 6.26 18.16 -19.91
CA TYR A 342 5.86 17.58 -18.63
C TYR A 342 5.90 16.06 -18.65
N PHE A 343 5.08 15.41 -19.47
CA PHE A 343 4.92 13.95 -19.44
C PHE A 343 6.17 13.23 -19.92
N GLU A 344 6.69 13.59 -21.10
CA GLU A 344 7.91 12.94 -21.63
C GLU A 344 9.13 13.22 -20.74
N LYS A 345 9.26 14.45 -20.23
CA LYS A 345 10.34 14.80 -19.30
C LYS A 345 10.23 14.01 -17.99
N ALA A 346 9.03 13.84 -17.44
CA ALA A 346 8.81 13.03 -16.24
C ALA A 346 9.17 11.56 -16.46
N LEU A 347 8.87 10.99 -17.63
CA LEU A 347 9.32 9.62 -17.98
C LEU A 347 10.85 9.50 -18.04
N LYS A 348 11.54 10.49 -18.60
CA LYS A 348 13.02 10.53 -18.62
C LYS A 348 13.60 10.58 -17.21
N VAL A 349 13.04 11.40 -16.31
CA VAL A 349 13.49 11.46 -14.91
C VAL A 349 13.12 10.20 -14.13
N ARG A 350 11.95 9.59 -14.38
CA ARG A 350 11.59 8.27 -13.85
C ARG A 350 12.66 7.22 -14.18
N ARG A 351 13.22 7.26 -15.41
CA ARG A 351 14.33 6.37 -15.77
C ARG A 351 15.60 6.65 -14.97
N LEU A 352 15.91 7.91 -14.66
CA LEU A 352 17.05 8.25 -13.80
C LEU A 352 16.86 7.72 -12.37
N ILE A 353 15.65 7.83 -11.82
CA ILE A 353 15.28 7.26 -10.52
C ILE A 353 15.43 5.73 -10.54
N ALA A 354 14.94 5.05 -11.59
CA ALA A 354 15.13 3.60 -11.72
C ALA A 354 16.62 3.22 -11.81
N ASN A 355 17.42 4.01 -12.53
CA ASN A 355 18.86 3.77 -12.65
C ASN A 355 19.62 4.00 -11.33
N ASP A 356 19.11 4.80 -10.38
CA ASP A 356 19.70 4.91 -9.03
C ASP A 356 19.65 3.54 -8.32
N PHE A 357 18.52 2.84 -8.39
CA PHE A 357 18.39 1.51 -7.81
C PHE A 357 19.29 0.49 -8.49
N VAL A 358 19.33 0.48 -9.83
CA VAL A 358 20.19 -0.44 -10.59
C VAL A 358 21.65 -0.29 -10.14
N ARG A 359 22.16 0.94 -10.05
CA ARG A 359 23.52 1.19 -9.58
C ARG A 359 23.72 0.81 -8.12
N ALA A 360 22.76 1.15 -7.25
CA ALA A 360 22.89 0.82 -5.82
C ALA A 360 22.98 -0.71 -5.61
N PHE A 361 22.17 -1.49 -6.33
CA PHE A 361 22.16 -2.95 -6.20
C PHE A 361 23.36 -3.65 -6.86
N GLU A 362 24.24 -2.94 -7.57
CA GLU A 362 25.56 -3.47 -7.95
C GLU A 362 26.42 -3.70 -6.69
N ASP A 363 26.35 -2.77 -5.73
CA ASP A 363 27.18 -2.76 -4.53
C ASP A 363 26.51 -3.39 -3.30
N VAL A 364 25.18 -3.40 -3.24
CA VAL A 364 24.43 -3.90 -2.08
C VAL A 364 23.31 -4.88 -2.46
N ASP A 365 22.87 -5.69 -1.51
CA ASP A 365 21.79 -6.67 -1.72
C ASP A 365 20.42 -6.09 -1.35
N VAL A 366 20.38 -5.22 -0.33
CA VAL A 366 19.18 -4.53 0.15
C VAL A 366 19.51 -3.09 0.56
N LEU A 367 18.52 -2.21 0.46
CA LEU A 367 18.57 -0.86 1.01
C LEU A 367 17.75 -0.80 2.29
N LEU A 368 18.31 -0.23 3.36
CA LEU A 368 17.61 0.06 4.59
C LEU A 368 17.33 1.57 4.67
N THR A 369 16.06 1.94 4.81
CA THR A 369 15.59 3.34 4.82
C THR A 369 14.50 3.53 5.87
N PRO A 370 14.22 4.77 6.32
CA PRO A 370 12.98 5.07 7.03
C PRO A 370 11.76 4.78 6.15
N THR A 371 10.64 4.32 6.73
CA THR A 371 9.38 4.25 5.96
C THR A 371 8.68 5.60 5.89
N THR A 372 8.66 6.32 7.00
CA THR A 372 8.03 7.64 7.20
C THR A 372 9.01 8.56 7.91
N LEU A 373 8.83 9.88 7.77
CA LEU A 373 9.75 10.88 8.34
C LEU A 373 9.55 11.11 9.85
N SER A 374 8.39 10.72 10.39
CA SER A 374 8.03 10.83 11.79
C SER A 374 7.14 9.65 12.20
N ASP A 375 6.70 9.63 13.45
CA ASP A 375 5.50 8.88 13.85
C ASP A 375 4.21 9.50 13.26
N ALA A 376 3.07 8.86 13.51
CA ALA A 376 1.80 9.27 12.93
C ALA A 376 1.40 10.71 13.32
N PRO A 377 1.15 11.61 12.35
CA PRO A 377 0.65 12.96 12.63
C PRO A 377 -0.74 12.98 13.27
N LEU A 378 -1.03 14.04 14.04
CA LEU A 378 -2.40 14.34 14.45
C LEU A 378 -3.25 14.74 13.24
N TYR A 379 -4.49 14.29 13.21
CA TYR A 379 -5.44 14.60 12.14
C TYR A 379 -5.59 16.12 11.95
N LYS A 380 -5.81 16.88 13.02
CA LYS A 380 -5.95 18.35 12.98
C LYS A 380 -4.77 19.08 12.35
N ASP A 381 -3.56 18.53 12.45
CA ASP A 381 -2.35 19.13 11.88
C ASP A 381 -2.16 18.69 10.43
N PHE A 382 -2.47 17.41 10.15
CA PHE A 382 -2.43 16.84 8.80
C PHE A 382 -3.33 17.60 7.82
N ILE A 383 -4.58 17.91 8.22
CA ILE A 383 -5.56 18.56 7.33
C ILE A 383 -5.30 20.06 7.08
N ARG A 384 -4.27 20.66 7.70
CA ARG A 384 -3.91 22.06 7.45
C ARG A 384 -3.23 22.26 6.10
N SER A 385 -2.65 21.20 5.54
CA SER A 385 -2.00 21.20 4.24
C SER A 385 -2.92 20.62 3.17
N ASN A 386 -2.70 20.99 1.90
CA ASN A 386 -3.42 20.35 0.80
C ASN A 386 -2.86 18.95 0.52
N ASN A 387 -3.61 18.14 -0.24
CA ASN A 387 -3.26 16.75 -0.56
C ASN A 387 -1.87 16.58 -1.23
N ARG A 388 -1.43 17.55 -2.04
CA ARG A 388 -0.11 17.48 -2.71
C ARG A 388 1.02 17.63 -1.69
N ASP A 389 0.91 18.61 -0.80
CA ASP A 389 1.93 18.90 0.20
C ASP A 389 1.99 17.80 1.26
N GLN A 390 0.83 17.23 1.63
CA GLN A 390 0.76 16.02 2.43
C GLN A 390 1.55 14.88 1.77
N CYS A 391 1.24 14.49 0.53
CA CYS A 391 1.93 13.39 -0.15
C CYS A 391 3.44 13.65 -0.30
N ALA A 392 3.86 14.89 -0.50
CA ALA A 392 5.27 15.26 -0.64
C ALA A 392 6.10 14.93 0.62
N VAL A 393 5.49 15.04 1.80
CA VAL A 393 6.13 14.69 3.09
C VAL A 393 5.93 13.21 3.39
N GLN A 394 4.70 12.73 3.29
CA GLN A 394 4.31 11.40 3.77
C GLN A 394 4.86 10.25 2.92
N ASP A 395 5.10 10.51 1.62
CA ASP A 395 5.53 9.48 0.67
C ASP A 395 6.98 9.68 0.19
N PHE A 396 7.74 10.61 0.79
CA PHE A 396 9.13 10.93 0.40
C PHE A 396 10.00 9.67 0.33
N CYS A 397 9.90 8.82 1.35
CA CYS A 397 10.71 7.62 1.45
C CYS A 397 10.19 6.44 0.60
N THR A 398 9.00 6.54 0.00
CA THR A 398 8.31 5.38 -0.58
C THR A 398 8.14 5.43 -2.10
N GLN A 399 7.98 6.61 -2.70
CA GLN A 399 7.59 6.74 -4.11
C GLN A 399 8.65 6.25 -5.10
N SER A 400 9.94 6.42 -4.78
CA SER A 400 11.06 5.99 -5.62
C SER A 400 10.97 4.49 -5.96
N ALA A 401 10.58 3.65 -5.01
CA ALA A 401 10.39 2.21 -5.21
C ALA A 401 9.27 1.89 -6.23
N ASN A 402 8.15 2.61 -6.21
CA ASN A 402 7.06 2.42 -7.20
C ASN A 402 7.51 2.82 -8.61
N MET A 403 8.28 3.89 -8.71
CA MET A 403 8.80 4.36 -9.99
C MET A 403 9.75 3.36 -10.64
N ALA A 404 10.60 2.75 -9.81
CA ALA A 404 11.56 1.74 -10.23
C ALA A 404 10.93 0.34 -10.40
N GLY A 405 9.74 0.10 -9.84
CA GLY A 405 9.05 -1.19 -9.95
C GLY A 405 9.55 -2.28 -8.99
N ILE A 406 10.45 -1.92 -8.06
CA ILE A 406 11.14 -2.85 -7.16
C ILE A 406 10.31 -3.19 -5.91
N PRO A 407 10.50 -4.36 -5.26
CA PRO A 407 9.80 -4.69 -4.02
C PRO A 407 10.30 -3.85 -2.84
N ALA A 408 9.39 -3.56 -1.90
CA ALA A 408 9.71 -2.84 -0.67
C ALA A 408 8.83 -3.32 0.49
N LEU A 409 9.44 -3.55 1.64
CA LEU A 409 8.84 -4.09 2.86
C LEU A 409 8.99 -3.08 3.99
N SER A 410 7.90 -2.69 4.63
CA SER A 410 7.90 -1.91 5.88
C SER A 410 7.62 -2.84 7.06
N LEU A 411 8.31 -2.62 8.18
CA LEU A 411 8.13 -3.35 9.43
C LEU A 411 8.39 -2.46 10.65
N PRO A 412 7.61 -2.64 11.74
CA PRO A 412 7.77 -1.86 12.96
C PRO A 412 9.02 -2.25 13.73
N VAL A 413 9.66 -1.27 14.36
CA VAL A 413 10.92 -1.46 15.11
C VAL A 413 10.75 -1.07 16.57
N SER A 414 10.21 0.11 16.85
CA SER A 414 10.04 0.61 18.22
C SER A 414 8.88 1.59 18.32
N LEU A 415 8.62 2.08 19.52
CA LEU A 415 7.72 3.22 19.75
C LEU A 415 8.51 4.50 19.95
N SER A 416 7.95 5.62 19.48
CA SER A 416 8.41 6.96 19.82
C SER A 416 8.16 7.31 21.28
N SER A 417 8.71 8.43 21.72
CA SER A 417 8.41 9.08 23.00
C SER A 417 6.90 9.31 23.22
N ARG A 418 6.13 9.45 22.13
CA ARG A 418 4.66 9.58 22.12
C ARG A 418 3.92 8.24 22.09
N ARG A 419 4.63 7.13 22.28
CA ARG A 419 4.09 5.75 22.27
C ARG A 419 3.45 5.38 20.91
N LEU A 420 3.95 5.95 19.82
CA LEU A 420 3.48 5.67 18.46
C LEU A 420 4.52 4.84 17.68
N PRO A 421 4.10 3.96 16.76
CA PRO A 421 5.04 3.14 15.99
C PRO A 421 6.04 3.95 15.17
N LEU A 422 7.28 3.48 15.19
CA LEU A 422 8.38 3.86 14.31
C LEU A 422 8.82 2.63 13.51
N SER A 423 8.85 2.76 12.19
CA SER A 423 9.09 1.64 11.28
C SER A 423 10.15 1.95 10.24
N LEU A 424 10.91 0.92 9.87
CA LEU A 424 11.89 0.99 8.79
C LEU A 424 11.40 0.24 7.56
N GLN A 425 12.11 0.44 6.47
CA GLN A 425 11.80 -0.10 5.17
C GLN A 425 13.04 -0.76 4.57
N LEU A 426 12.85 -1.98 4.09
CA LEU A 426 13.78 -2.71 3.26
C LEU A 426 13.33 -2.60 1.79
N MET A 427 14.25 -2.23 0.90
CA MET A 427 14.04 -2.31 -0.55
C MET A 427 15.05 -3.27 -1.17
N GLY A 428 14.62 -4.07 -2.14
CA GLY A 428 15.49 -5.02 -2.82
C GLY A 428 15.31 -4.93 -4.32
N ASP A 429 16.13 -5.62 -5.09
CA ASP A 429 15.98 -5.65 -6.54
C ASP A 429 14.72 -6.44 -6.96
N HIS A 430 14.38 -6.36 -8.25
CA HIS A 430 13.23 -7.05 -8.82
C HIS A 430 13.23 -8.54 -8.47
N PHE A 431 12.08 -9.00 -7.97
CA PHE A 431 11.83 -10.38 -7.57
C PHE A 431 12.68 -10.88 -6.38
N SER A 432 13.12 -9.97 -5.51
CA SER A 432 13.86 -10.30 -4.29
C SER A 432 12.98 -10.39 -3.03
N GLU A 433 11.67 -10.66 -3.15
CA GLU A 433 10.76 -10.69 -2.00
C GLU A 433 11.18 -11.70 -0.93
N GLU A 434 11.71 -12.87 -1.33
CA GLU A 434 12.25 -13.87 -0.41
C GLU A 434 13.40 -13.31 0.43
N LEU A 435 14.32 -12.57 -0.19
CA LEU A 435 15.41 -11.90 0.52
C LEU A 435 14.87 -10.86 1.51
N LEU A 436 13.92 -10.03 1.07
CA LEU A 436 13.33 -9.00 1.94
C LEU A 436 12.59 -9.60 3.13
N LEU A 437 11.81 -10.66 2.91
CA LEU A 437 11.11 -11.35 3.99
C LEU A 437 12.11 -12.07 4.91
N ARG A 438 13.19 -12.66 4.41
CA ARG A 438 14.22 -13.26 5.26
C ARG A 438 14.91 -12.23 6.16
N VAL A 439 15.33 -11.10 5.60
CA VAL A 439 15.97 -10.01 6.37
C VAL A 439 14.96 -9.36 7.32
N GLY A 440 13.71 -9.17 6.86
CA GLY A 440 12.62 -8.67 7.69
C GLY A 440 12.34 -9.57 8.89
N ALA A 441 12.33 -10.90 8.71
CA ALA A 441 12.13 -11.86 9.81
C ALA A 441 13.28 -11.81 10.83
N TRP A 442 14.52 -11.59 10.37
CA TRP A 442 15.64 -11.36 11.26
C TRP A 442 15.45 -10.09 12.10
N ILE A 443 15.10 -8.96 11.46
CA ILE A 443 14.85 -7.70 12.17
C ILE A 443 13.69 -7.85 13.14
N GLU A 444 12.57 -8.45 12.72
CA GLU A 444 11.38 -8.69 13.55
C GLU A 444 11.74 -9.45 14.83
N LYS A 445 12.60 -10.48 14.73
CA LYS A 445 13.09 -11.24 15.87
C LYS A 445 14.06 -10.45 16.76
N GLU A 446 14.94 -9.66 16.17
CA GLU A 446 15.94 -8.85 16.90
C GLU A 446 15.28 -7.75 17.73
N VAL A 447 14.25 -7.09 17.19
CA VAL A 447 13.57 -5.95 17.83
C VAL A 447 12.40 -6.39 18.71
N ASP A 448 11.82 -7.57 18.44
CA ASP A 448 10.71 -8.19 19.15
C ASP A 448 9.56 -7.20 19.49
N PHE A 449 9.16 -6.43 18.48
CA PHE A 449 8.19 -5.33 18.63
C PHE A 449 6.90 -5.82 19.30
N LEU A 450 6.34 -6.95 18.84
CA LEU A 450 5.06 -7.45 19.38
C LEU A 450 5.15 -7.87 20.86
N ALA A 451 6.22 -8.55 21.29
CA ALA A 451 6.33 -8.98 22.69
C ALA A 451 6.62 -7.81 23.63
N ASN A 452 7.38 -6.82 23.16
CA ASN A 452 7.68 -5.60 23.91
C ASN A 452 6.44 -4.74 24.17
N TYR A 453 5.36 -4.91 23.39
CA TYR A 453 4.17 -4.04 23.47
C TYR A 453 2.84 -4.75 23.70
N SER A 454 2.77 -6.09 23.65
CA SER A 454 1.58 -6.85 24.10
C SER A 454 1.38 -6.81 25.63
N LYS A 455 2.30 -6.18 26.39
CA LYS A 455 2.31 -6.07 27.86
C LYS A 455 1.95 -4.67 28.39
N SER A 456 1.60 -3.72 27.52
CA SER A 456 1.14 -2.37 27.88
C SER A 456 -0.26 -2.14 27.35
#